data_AF-A0A497PCB8-F1
#
_entry.id   AF-A0A497PCB8-F1
#
_cell.length_a   1.000
_cell.length_b   1.000
_cell.length_c   1.000
_cell.angle_alpha   90.00
_cell.angle_beta   90.00
_cell.angle_gamma   90.00
#
_symmetry.space_group_name_H-M   'P 1'
#
loop_
_entity.id
_entity.type
_entity.pdbx_description
1 polymer ?
#
loop_
_entity_poly.entity_id
_entity_poly.type
_entity_poly.pdbx_seq_one_letter_code
_entity_poly.pdbx_strand_id
1 'polypeptide(L)'
;MRKNSGHPDLQLQSQQDGQGHRWLTVREVATRFRVSRDTVGRWIRAGLLPAIDVSFSATPGSHRPSWRINTENLNSFVEARANCALTPKVATPRRKNAEVIEFIK
;
A
#
# COMPACT_ATOMS: atom_id res chain seq x y z
N MET A 1 23.42 4.89 39.22
CA MET A 1 23.46 6.30 38.75
C MET A 1 23.33 6.34 37.24
N ARG A 2 22.49 7.24 36.74
CA ARG A 2 22.20 7.52 35.32
C ARG A 2 23.38 8.20 34.63
N LYS A 3 23.51 8.04 33.31
CA LYS A 3 23.44 9.14 32.33
C LYS A 3 23.40 8.61 30.89
N ASN A 4 22.32 9.00 30.20
CA ASN A 4 22.13 8.96 28.76
C ASN A 4 23.05 9.97 28.06
N SER A 5 23.48 9.64 26.84
CA SER A 5 23.68 10.57 25.72
C SER A 5 24.05 9.70 24.52
N GLY A 6 23.17 9.43 23.55
CA GLY A 6 22.40 10.42 22.81
C GLY A 6 23.10 10.67 21.50
N HIS A 7 22.95 9.75 20.53
CA HIS A 7 23.15 10.06 19.12
C HIS A 7 21.77 9.98 18.45
N PRO A 8 21.02 11.09 18.38
CA PRO A 8 20.07 11.29 17.29
C PRO A 8 20.87 11.55 16.00
N ASP A 9 20.21 11.70 14.86
CA ASP A 9 20.80 12.15 13.59
C ASP A 9 21.15 11.02 12.61
N LEU A 10 20.14 10.58 11.85
CA LEU A 10 19.87 11.01 10.46
C LEU A 10 20.74 10.20 9.49
N GLN A 11 20.20 9.11 8.94
CA GLN A 11 19.51 9.17 7.65
C GLN A 11 20.50 9.18 6.48
N LEU A 12 20.96 7.99 6.11
CA LEU A 12 21.32 7.62 4.74
C LEU A 12 21.20 6.09 4.64
N GLN A 13 19.97 5.58 4.78
CA GLN A 13 19.65 4.32 4.12
C GLN A 13 19.77 4.59 2.64
N SER A 14 20.95 4.28 2.11
CA SER A 14 21.38 4.46 0.74
C SER A 14 20.24 4.10 -0.20
N GLN A 15 19.70 5.12 -0.84
CA GLN A 15 18.90 5.04 -2.06
C GLN A 15 19.76 4.35 -3.12
N GLN A 16 19.72 3.02 -3.13
CA GLN A 16 20.22 2.20 -4.23
C GLN A 16 19.02 1.73 -5.04
N ASP A 17 18.26 2.67 -5.58
CA ASP A 17 17.33 2.42 -6.69
C ASP A 17 18.15 2.40 -7.99
N GLY A 18 19.03 1.41 -8.06
CA GLY A 18 19.74 1.04 -9.28
C GLY A 18 18.75 0.46 -10.27
N GLN A 19 18.44 1.28 -11.27
CA GLN A 19 17.79 1.01 -12.55
C GLN A 19 18.14 -0.37 -13.13
N GLY A 20 17.36 -1.38 -12.79
CA GLY A 20 17.39 -2.69 -13.42
C GLY A 20 16.00 -3.27 -13.33
N HIS A 21 15.53 -3.95 -14.38
CA HIS A 21 14.21 -4.58 -14.48
C HIS A 21 14.01 -5.67 -13.41
N ARG A 22 13.92 -5.26 -12.14
CA ARG A 22 13.81 -6.14 -11.00
C ARG A 22 12.33 -6.38 -10.74
N TRP A 23 11.95 -7.64 -10.85
CA TRP A 23 10.64 -8.12 -10.48
C TRP A 23 10.53 -8.20 -8.95
N LEU A 24 9.74 -7.30 -8.38
CA LEU A 24 9.44 -7.22 -6.96
C LEU A 24 8.26 -8.12 -6.60
N THR A 25 8.32 -8.72 -5.42
CA THR A 25 7.17 -9.43 -4.84
C THR A 25 6.23 -8.47 -4.12
N VAL A 26 4.98 -8.89 -3.93
CA VAL A 26 3.97 -8.16 -3.13
C VAL A 26 4.50 -7.82 -1.74
N ARG A 27 5.29 -8.71 -1.12
CA ARG A 27 5.85 -8.49 0.22
C ARG A 27 6.87 -7.36 0.21
N GLU A 28 7.76 -7.32 -0.77
CA GLU A 28 8.76 -6.25 -0.91
C GLU A 28 8.07 -4.90 -1.14
N VAL A 29 7.06 -4.85 -2.02
CA VAL A 29 6.27 -3.64 -2.27
C VAL A 29 5.55 -3.19 -1.00
N ALA A 30 4.91 -4.11 -0.28
CA ALA A 30 4.24 -3.83 0.99
C ALA A 30 5.19 -3.23 2.04
N THR A 31 6.41 -3.78 2.15
CA THR A 31 7.45 -3.25 3.05
C THR A 31 7.90 -1.85 2.64
N ARG A 32 8.13 -1.59 1.35
CA ARG A 32 8.54 -0.27 0.84
C ARG A 32 7.51 0.81 1.12
N PHE A 33 6.24 0.53 0.84
CA PHE A 33 5.14 1.48 1.04
C PHE A 33 4.57 1.47 2.47
N ARG A 34 5.07 0.61 3.35
CA ARG A 34 4.54 0.38 4.71
C ARG A 34 3.03 0.13 4.73
N VAL A 35 2.54 -0.64 3.75
CA VAL A 35 1.13 -1.04 3.64
C VAL A 35 0.97 -2.53 3.85
N SER A 36 -0.26 -3.00 4.08
CA SER A 36 -0.54 -4.42 4.15
C SER A 36 -0.46 -5.09 2.77
N ARG A 37 -0.14 -6.38 2.73
CA ARG A 37 -0.16 -7.20 1.50
C ARG A 37 -1.53 -7.17 0.82
N ASP A 38 -2.60 -7.11 1.61
CA ASP A 38 -3.97 -7.00 1.12
C ASP A 38 -4.21 -5.68 0.37
N THR A 39 -3.67 -4.58 0.88
CA THR A 39 -3.73 -3.27 0.21
C THR A 39 -3.07 -3.31 -1.17
N VAL A 40 -1.88 -3.93 -1.26
CA VAL A 40 -1.19 -4.11 -2.55
C VAL A 40 -2.00 -5.02 -3.48
N GLY A 41 -2.56 -6.12 -2.95
CA GLY A 41 -3.45 -7.00 -3.72
C GLY A 41 -4.68 -6.27 -4.24
N ARG A 42 -5.24 -5.34 -3.46
CA ARG A 42 -6.35 -4.48 -3.89
C ARG A 42 -5.93 -3.52 -4.99
N TRP A 43 -4.73 -2.95 -4.96
CA TRP A 43 -4.22 -2.11 -6.05
C TRP A 43 -4.07 -2.89 -7.36
N ILE A 44 -3.56 -4.12 -7.29
CA ILE A 44 -3.43 -5.01 -8.45
C ILE A 44 -4.82 -5.35 -9.01
N ARG A 45 -5.75 -5.77 -8.15
CA ARG A 45 -7.13 -6.09 -8.55
C ARG A 45 -7.90 -4.89 -9.11
N ALA A 46 -7.58 -3.69 -8.63
CA ALA A 46 -8.16 -2.44 -9.12
C ALA A 46 -7.50 -1.94 -10.41
N GLY A 47 -6.46 -2.62 -10.93
CA GLY A 47 -5.72 -2.20 -12.12
C GLY A 47 -4.82 -0.97 -11.91
N LEU A 48 -4.62 -0.54 -10.67
CA LEU A 48 -3.79 0.62 -10.34
C LEU A 48 -2.30 0.30 -10.35
N LEU A 49 -1.95 -0.95 -10.02
CA LEU A 49 -0.57 -1.42 -10.00
C LEU A 49 -0.44 -2.58 -10.98
N PRO A 50 0.20 -2.38 -12.15
CA PRO A 50 0.38 -3.43 -13.13
C PRO A 50 1.31 -4.53 -12.58
N ALA A 51 0.77 -5.75 -12.47
CA ALA A 51 1.45 -6.92 -11.95
C ALA A 51 1.13 -8.15 -12.81
N ILE A 52 2.07 -9.08 -12.86
CA ILE A 52 1.95 -10.35 -13.58
C ILE A 52 1.72 -11.45 -12.55
N ASP A 53 0.70 -12.29 -12.76
CA ASP A 53 0.57 -13.53 -12.00
C ASP A 53 1.53 -14.57 -12.57
N VAL A 54 2.47 -15.05 -11.76
CA VAL A 54 3.40 -16.13 -12.14
C VAL A 54 3.02 -17.47 -11.52
N SER A 55 1.82 -17.58 -10.94
CA SER A 55 1.39 -18.85 -10.37
C SER A 55 1.06 -19.84 -11.48
N PHE A 56 1.77 -20.96 -11.49
CA PHE A 56 1.41 -22.10 -12.30
C PHE A 56 0.51 -23.00 -11.46
N SER A 57 -0.80 -22.97 -11.70
CA SER A 57 -1.69 -23.94 -11.08
C SER A 57 -1.98 -25.08 -12.05
N ALA A 58 -1.51 -26.28 -11.69
CA ALA A 58 -1.81 -27.51 -12.42
C ALA A 58 -3.22 -28.05 -12.09
N THR A 59 -3.89 -27.53 -11.06
CA THR A 59 -5.16 -28.04 -10.55
C THR A 59 -6.28 -27.02 -10.73
N PRO A 60 -7.35 -27.35 -11.49
CA PRO A 60 -8.49 -26.45 -11.63
C PRO A 60 -9.15 -26.22 -10.25
N GLY A 61 -9.27 -24.96 -9.84
CA GLY A 61 -9.91 -24.56 -8.58
C GLY A 61 -8.98 -24.20 -7.41
N SER A 62 -7.68 -24.49 -7.50
CA SER A 62 -6.68 -24.06 -6.50
C SER A 62 -5.73 -23.03 -7.10
N HIS A 63 -6.17 -21.78 -7.20
CA HIS A 63 -5.33 -20.68 -7.69
C HIS A 63 -4.77 -19.89 -6.51
N ARG A 64 -3.46 -20.04 -6.28
CA ARG A 64 -2.72 -19.23 -5.31
C ARG A 64 -1.88 -18.21 -6.09
N PRO A 65 -2.43 -17.01 -6.36
CA PRO A 65 -1.75 -16.06 -7.21
C PRO A 65 -0.43 -15.62 -6.58
N SER A 66 0.60 -15.63 -7.41
CA SER A 66 1.96 -15.24 -7.06
C SER A 66 2.30 -14.05 -7.92
N TRP A 67 2.04 -12.85 -7.41
CA TRP A 67 2.20 -11.62 -8.19
C TRP A 67 3.65 -11.17 -8.24
N ARG A 68 4.08 -10.75 -9.44
CA ARG A 68 5.36 -10.07 -9.71
C ARG A 68 5.09 -8.68 -10.27
N ILE A 69 5.77 -7.69 -9.72
CA ILE A 69 5.58 -6.27 -10.02
C ILE A 69 6.90 -5.74 -10.59
N ASN A 70 6.86 -5.14 -11.78
CA ASN A 70 8.05 -4.48 -12.33
C ASN A 70 8.30 -3.16 -11.58
N THR A 71 9.56 -2.83 -11.35
CA THR A 71 9.97 -1.57 -10.72
C THR A 71 9.52 -0.36 -11.55
N GLU A 72 9.53 -0.44 -12.88
CA GLU A 72 9.05 0.65 -13.76
C GLU A 72 7.56 0.95 -13.56
N ASN A 73 6.75 -0.10 -13.44
CA ASN A 73 5.32 0.02 -13.16
C ASN A 73 5.06 0.63 -11.78
N LEU A 74 5.91 0.30 -10.82
CA LEU A 74 5.84 0.82 -9.46
C LEU A 74 6.18 2.32 -9.42
N ASN A 75 7.19 2.75 -10.19
CA ASN A 75 7.51 4.18 -10.35
C ASN A 75 6.37 4.95 -11.01
N SER A 76 5.83 4.42 -12.12
CA SER A 76 4.67 5.03 -12.80
C SER A 76 3.47 5.20 -11.87
N PHE A 77 3.23 4.22 -10.98
CA PHE A 77 2.17 4.30 -9.97
C PHE A 77 2.43 5.40 -8.92
N VAL A 78 3.68 5.57 -8.48
CA VAL A 78 4.07 6.63 -7.53
C VAL A 78 3.88 8.00 -8.18
N GLU A 79 4.33 8.17 -9.42
CA GLU A 79 4.16 9.40 -10.19
C GLU A 79 2.67 9.74 -10.36
N ALA A 80 1.84 8.74 -10.73
CA ALA A 80 0.39 8.93 -10.85
C ALA A 80 -0.26 9.32 -9.52
N ARG A 81 0.16 8.73 -8.39
CA ARG A 81 -0.36 9.08 -7.06
C ARG A 81 0.08 10.46 -6.58
N ALA A 82 1.33 10.84 -6.85
CA ALA A 82 1.83 12.17 -6.53
C ALA A 82 1.03 13.25 -7.26
N ASN A 83 0.64 12.98 -8.51
CA ASN A 83 -0.17 13.89 -9.32
C ASN A 83 -1.66 13.90 -8.92
N CYS A 84 -2.18 12.80 -8.35
CA CYS A 84 -3.57 12.67 -7.92
C CYS A 84 -3.84 13.19 -6.48
N ALA A 85 -2.92 13.95 -5.89
CA ALA A 85 -3.05 14.52 -4.54
C ALA A 85 -3.90 15.82 -4.52
N LEU A 86 -5.06 15.82 -5.17
CA LEU A 86 -5.98 16.96 -5.19
C LEU A 86 -7.40 16.49 -4.88
N THR A 87 -7.66 16.23 -3.60
CA THR A 87 -8.79 16.74 -2.81
C THR A 87 -8.93 15.88 -1.55
N PRO A 88 -8.78 16.44 -0.34
CA PRO A 88 -9.08 15.68 0.87
C PRO A 88 -10.54 15.25 0.82
N LYS A 89 -10.78 13.94 0.95
CA LYS A 89 -12.13 13.39 0.97
C LYS A 89 -12.84 13.94 2.20
N VAL A 90 -13.81 14.84 2.00
CA VAL A 90 -14.64 15.38 3.07
C VAL A 90 -15.30 14.19 3.77
N ALA A 91 -14.96 14.00 5.05
CA ALA A 91 -15.55 12.95 5.85
C ALA A 91 -17.05 13.24 5.99
N THR A 92 -17.89 12.43 5.33
CA THR A 92 -19.34 12.51 5.51
C THR A 92 -19.70 12.11 6.94
N PRO A 93 -20.42 12.94 7.70
CA PRO A 93 -20.78 12.63 9.07
C PRO A 93 -21.64 11.36 9.10
N ARG A 94 -21.27 10.43 9.98
CA ARG A 94 -22.03 9.20 10.23
C ARG A 94 -23.38 9.61 10.82
N ARG A 95 -24.47 9.39 10.06
CA ARG A 95 -25.84 9.63 10.53
C ARG A 95 -26.04 8.87 11.85
N LYS A 96 -26.29 9.62 12.93
CA LYS A 96 -26.84 9.07 14.17
C LYS A 96 -28.33 8.80 13.88
N ASN A 97 -28.80 7.59 14.19
CA ASN A 97 -30.19 7.18 13.98
C ASN A 97 -31.13 8.17 14.70
N ALA A 98 -32.13 8.67 13.98
CA ALA A 98 -33.06 9.70 14.42
C ALA A 98 -34.22 9.17 15.29
N GLU A 99 -33.99 8.11 16.08
CA GLU A 99 -35.03 7.38 16.81
C GLU A 99 -34.86 7.44 18.33
N VAL A 100 -34.42 8.57 18.88
CA VAL A 100 -34.54 8.84 20.33
C VAL A 100 -35.56 9.96 20.50
N ILE A 101 -36.80 9.59 20.79
CA ILE A 101 -37.86 10.50 21.23
C ILE A 101 -37.71 10.62 22.75
N GLU A 102 -37.16 11.74 23.24
CA GLU A 102 -37.13 12.06 24.66
C GLU A 102 -38.55 12.50 25.10
N PHE A 103 -39.21 11.70 25.94
CA PHE A 103 -40.39 12.13 26.68
C PHE A 103 -39.94 12.77 27.99
N ILE A 104 -40.02 14.09 28.07
CA ILE A 104 -39.80 14.85 29.30
C ILE A 104 -41.09 14.81 30.12
N LYS A 105 -41.00 14.58 31.45
CA LYS A 105 -42.11 14.68 32.41
C LYS A 105 -41.87 15.83 33.36
#